data_AF-A1IHL8-F1
#
_entry.id   AF-A1IHL8-F1
#
_cell.length_a   1.000
_cell.length_b   1.000
_cell.length_c   1.000
_cell.angle_alpha   90.00
_cell.angle_beta   90.00
_cell.angle_gamma   90.00
#
_symmetry.space_group_name_H-M   'P 1'
#
loop_
_entity.id
_entity.type
_entity.pdbx_description
1 polymer ?
#
loop_
_entity_poly.entity_id
_entity_poly.type
_entity_poly.pdbx_seq_one_letter_code
_entity_poly.pdbx_strand_id
1 'polypeptide(L)'
;MVPTVVVDLVDQLKVKYSIKLILEVLNIPKSTYYRWKNKTHKNDTVTQKVIELCKANHYTYGYRKITALINQCYTSPINHKRVQRMMQKHHLNCRVT
;
A
#
# COMPACT_ATOMS: atom_id res chain seq x y z
N MET A 1 -11.66 -11.91 10.69
CA MET A 1 -10.60 -12.33 9.74
C MET A 1 -9.86 -11.09 9.26
N VAL A 2 -8.52 -11.08 9.29
CA VAL A 2 -7.75 -9.91 8.84
C VAL A 2 -7.76 -9.85 7.30
N PRO A 3 -8.19 -8.75 6.67
CA PRO A 3 -8.33 -8.64 5.21
C PRO A 3 -7.06 -8.97 4.40
N THR A 4 -5.88 -8.71 4.96
CA THR A 4 -4.59 -8.95 4.29
C THR A 4 -4.32 -10.44 4.13
N VAL A 5 -4.49 -11.23 5.19
CA VAL A 5 -4.25 -12.69 5.18
C VAL A 5 -5.12 -13.39 4.13
N VAL A 6 -6.37 -12.96 3.97
CA VAL A 6 -7.28 -13.50 2.95
C VAL A 6 -6.77 -13.19 1.54
N VAL A 7 -6.34 -11.95 1.29
CA VAL A 7 -5.84 -11.54 -0.02
C VAL A 7 -4.58 -12.33 -0.37
N ASP A 8 -3.66 -12.49 0.58
CA ASP A 8 -2.41 -13.24 0.39
C ASP A 8 -2.67 -14.73 0.12
N LEU A 9 -3.59 -15.35 0.88
CA LEU A 9 -3.99 -16.74 0.69
C LEU A 9 -4.63 -16.96 -0.69
N VAL A 10 -5.54 -16.07 -1.10
CA VAL A 10 -6.16 -16.15 -2.43
C VAL A 10 -5.11 -15.96 -3.53
N ASP A 11 -4.13 -15.08 -3.34
CA ASP A 11 -3.05 -14.87 -4.31
C ASP A 11 -2.09 -16.06 -4.43
N GLN A 12 -1.89 -16.84 -3.37
CA GLN A 12 -1.13 -18.11 -3.43
C GLN A 12 -1.94 -19.23 -4.11
N LEU A 13 -3.23 -19.35 -3.77
CA LEU A 13 -4.08 -20.45 -4.23
C LEU A 13 -4.65 -20.24 -5.64
N LYS A 14 -4.72 -19.00 -6.14
CA LYS A 14 -5.22 -18.71 -7.50
C LYS A 14 -4.44 -19.41 -8.63
N VAL A 15 -3.22 -19.85 -8.35
CA VAL A 15 -2.38 -20.59 -9.30
C VAL A 15 -2.94 -21.99 -9.58
N LYS A 16 -3.60 -22.60 -8.58
CA LYS A 16 -4.12 -23.97 -8.64
C LYS A 16 -5.64 -24.05 -8.69
N TYR A 17 -6.35 -23.07 -8.13
CA TYR A 17 -7.81 -23.08 -8.00
C TYR A 17 -8.43 -21.79 -8.51
N SER A 18 -9.70 -21.86 -8.92
CA SER A 18 -10.44 -20.66 -9.32
C SER A 18 -10.72 -19.77 -8.10
N ILE A 19 -10.61 -18.45 -8.28
CA ILE A 19 -10.90 -17.46 -7.23
C ILE A 19 -12.33 -17.63 -6.69
N LYS A 20 -13.28 -18.01 -7.55
CA LYS A 20 -14.67 -18.25 -7.15
C LYS A 20 -14.76 -19.38 -6.11
N LEU A 21 -14.11 -20.51 -6.37
CA LEU A 21 -14.11 -21.67 -5.50
C LEU A 21 -13.40 -21.38 -4.16
N ILE A 22 -12.26 -20.68 -4.20
CA ILE A 22 -11.54 -20.29 -2.97
C ILE A 22 -12.42 -19.41 -2.08
N LEU A 23 -13.12 -18.43 -2.68
CA LEU A 23 -14.00 -17.51 -1.94
C LEU A 23 -15.25 -18.20 -1.39
N GLU A 24 -15.79 -19.20 -2.10
CA GLU A 24 -16.91 -20.03 -1.62
C GLU A 24 -16.51 -20.84 -0.39
N VAL A 25 -15.33 -21.48 -0.39
CA VAL A 25 -14.82 -22.25 0.76
C VAL A 25 -14.57 -21.34 1.97
N LEU A 26 -14.07 -20.12 1.74
CA LEU A 26 -13.83 -19.14 2.80
C LEU A 26 -15.12 -18.42 3.25
N ASN A 27 -16.25 -18.66 2.58
CA ASN A 27 -17.52 -17.98 2.79
C ASN A 27 -17.43 -16.44 2.70
N ILE A 28 -16.70 -15.94 1.69
CA ILE A 28 -16.43 -14.51 1.48
C ILE A 28 -17.10 -14.03 0.19
N PRO A 29 -17.95 -12.99 0.24
CA PRO A 29 -18.51 -12.39 -0.97
C PRO A 29 -17.42 -11.84 -1.90
N LYS A 30 -17.55 -12.09 -3.22
CA LYS A 30 -16.65 -11.53 -4.24
C LYS A 30 -16.43 -10.02 -4.11
N SER A 31 -17.51 -9.26 -3.86
CA SER A 31 -17.44 -7.81 -3.68
C SER A 31 -16.56 -7.41 -2.50
N THR A 32 -16.59 -8.16 -1.41
CA THR A 32 -15.75 -7.94 -0.23
C THR A 32 -14.29 -8.25 -0.51
N TYR A 33 -14.01 -9.36 -1.20
CA TYR A 33 -12.65 -9.70 -1.62
C TYR A 33 -12.03 -8.62 -2.51
N TYR A 34 -12.71 -8.22 -3.59
CA TYR A 34 -12.18 -7.19 -4.49
C TYR A 34 -12.04 -5.83 -3.80
N ARG A 35 -12.94 -5.49 -2.86
CA ARG A 35 -12.78 -4.29 -2.02
C ARG A 35 -11.50 -4.34 -1.18
N TRP A 36 -11.19 -5.49 -0.59
CA TRP A 36 -9.96 -5.68 0.19
C TRP A 36 -8.72 -5.64 -0.72
N LYS A 37 -8.73 -6.38 -1.83
CA LYS A 37 -7.63 -6.40 -2.81
C LYS A 37 -7.28 -5.00 -3.33
N ASN A 38 -8.30 -4.22 -3.71
CA ASN A 38 -8.10 -2.85 -4.19
C ASN A 38 -7.54 -1.92 -3.10
N LYS A 39 -7.93 -2.12 -1.84
CA LYS A 39 -7.43 -1.32 -0.72
C LYS A 39 -5.96 -1.65 -0.42
N THR A 40 -5.57 -2.93 -0.46
CA THR A 40 -4.18 -3.36 -0.26
C THR A 40 -3.29 -2.83 -1.39
N HIS A 41 -3.67 -3.04 -2.65
CA HIS A 41 -2.88 -2.60 -3.81
C HIS A 41 -2.66 -1.07 -3.83
N LYS A 42 -3.69 -0.27 -3.51
CA LYS A 42 -3.55 1.20 -3.43
C LYS A 42 -2.65 1.67 -2.28
N ASN A 43 -2.52 0.89 -1.21
CA ASN A 43 -1.59 1.23 -0.14
C ASN A 43 -0.17 0.88 -0.55
N ASP A 44 0.04 -0.27 -1.18
CA ASP A 44 1.38 -0.74 -1.54
C ASP A 44 2.05 0.15 -2.59
N THR A 45 1.33 0.56 -3.64
CA THR A 45 1.90 1.44 -4.69
C THR A 45 2.37 2.79 -4.14
N VAL A 46 1.55 3.43 -3.30
CA VAL A 46 1.91 4.70 -2.64
C VAL A 46 3.08 4.50 -1.69
N THR A 47 3.11 3.37 -0.96
CA THR A 47 4.19 3.05 -0.01
C THR A 47 5.52 2.86 -0.72
N GLN A 48 5.52 2.10 -1.81
CA GLN A 48 6.69 1.91 -2.64
C GLN A 48 7.22 3.24 -3.19
N LYS A 49 6.33 4.12 -3.68
CA LYS A 49 6.75 5.43 -4.19
C LYS A 49 7.32 6.34 -3.10
N VAL A 50 6.75 6.33 -1.89
CA VAL A 50 7.32 7.04 -0.72
C VAL A 50 8.74 6.53 -0.44
N ILE A 51 8.94 5.21 -0.40
CA ILE A 51 10.25 4.59 -0.14
C ILE A 51 11.26 4.97 -1.21
N GLU A 52 10.86 4.88 -2.49
CA GLU A 52 11.71 5.23 -3.63
C GLU A 52 12.17 6.68 -3.57
N LEU A 53 11.25 7.62 -3.31
CA LEU A 53 11.57 9.04 -3.16
C LEU A 53 12.47 9.32 -1.95
N CYS A 54 12.27 8.61 -0.84
CA CYS A 54 13.15 8.75 0.33
C CYS A 54 14.57 8.28 0.01
N LYS A 55 14.71 7.13 -0.66
CA LYS A 55 16.00 6.58 -1.07
C LYS A 55 16.72 7.47 -2.10
N ALA A 56 16.00 7.92 -3.14
CA ALA A 56 16.56 8.78 -4.19
C ALA A 56 17.10 10.10 -3.61
N ASN A 57 16.46 10.62 -2.57
CA ASN A 57 16.88 11.86 -1.90
C ASN A 57 17.71 11.60 -0.64
N HIS A 58 18.30 10.41 -0.49
CA HIS A 58 19.20 10.05 0.62
C HIS A 58 18.65 10.34 2.02
N TYR A 59 17.32 10.25 2.18
CA TYR A 59 16.61 10.57 3.42
C TYR A 59 16.78 12.02 3.92
N THR A 60 17.20 12.95 3.07
CA THR A 60 17.33 14.39 3.39
C THR A 60 15.96 15.09 3.41
N TYR A 61 14.98 14.53 2.72
CA TYR A 61 13.66 15.13 2.58
C TYR A 61 12.68 14.63 3.64
N GLY A 62 12.14 15.57 4.42
CA GLY A 62 11.04 15.32 5.34
C GLY A 62 9.71 15.06 4.63
N TYR A 63 8.74 14.56 5.40
CA TYR A 63 7.44 14.13 4.88
C TYR A 63 6.67 15.22 4.11
N ARG A 64 6.85 16.50 4.44
CA ARG A 64 6.23 17.64 3.72
C ARG A 64 6.72 17.71 2.28
N LYS A 65 8.04 17.59 2.07
CA LYS A 65 8.67 17.64 0.74
C LYS A 65 8.34 16.38 -0.07
N ILE A 66 8.39 15.20 0.58
CA ILE A 66 7.98 13.93 -0.05
C ILE A 66 6.51 13.97 -0.49
N THR A 67 5.62 14.54 0.34
CA THR A 67 4.19 14.69 -0.02
C THR A 67 4.01 15.56 -1.27
N ALA A 68 4.76 16.66 -1.38
CA ALA A 68 4.69 17.54 -2.55
C ALA A 68 5.15 16.80 -3.83
N LEU A 69 6.26 16.07 -3.77
CA LEU A 69 6.77 15.27 -4.89
C LEU A 69 5.78 14.19 -5.33
N ILE A 70 5.17 13.50 -4.36
CA ILE A 70 4.14 12.50 -4.66
C ILE A 70 2.94 13.14 -5.33
N ASN A 71 2.43 14.25 -4.79
CA ASN A 71 1.24 14.90 -5.35
C ASN A 71 1.45 15.49 -6.75
N GLN A 72 2.70 15.63 -7.23
CA GLN A 72 3.00 15.96 -8.62
C GLN A 72 2.82 14.77 -9.56
N CYS A 73 3.01 13.53 -9.08
CA CYS A 73 2.93 12.32 -9.89
C CYS A 73 1.54 11.67 -9.90
N TYR A 74 0.65 12.03 -8.97
CA TYR A 74 -0.67 11.41 -8.83
C TYR A 74 -1.79 12.41 -9.16
N THR A 75 -2.81 11.94 -9.87
CA THR A 75 -4.00 12.75 -10.21
C THR A 75 -4.83 13.15 -8.98
N SER A 76 -4.75 12.38 -7.89
CA SER A 76 -5.45 12.67 -6.64
C SER A 76 -4.45 12.98 -5.52
N PRO A 77 -4.53 14.16 -4.88
CA PRO A 77 -3.59 14.54 -3.85
C PRO A 77 -3.71 13.66 -2.61
N ILE A 78 -2.56 13.22 -2.11
CA ILE A 78 -2.42 12.41 -0.90
C ILE A 78 -2.22 13.34 0.30
N ASN A 79 -2.91 13.03 1.40
CA ASN A 79 -2.79 13.77 2.65
C ASN A 79 -1.39 13.57 3.27
N HIS A 80 -0.74 14.67 3.64
CA HIS A 80 0.58 14.68 4.30
C HIS A 80 0.64 13.83 5.57
N LYS A 81 -0.47 13.73 6.35
CA LYS A 81 -0.54 12.88 7.55
C LYS A 81 -0.42 11.39 7.22
N ARG A 82 -0.90 10.99 6.03
CA ARG A 82 -0.79 9.60 5.55
C ARG A 82 0.65 9.30 5.19
N VAL A 83 1.31 10.19 4.46
CA VAL A 83 2.74 10.09 4.12
C VAL A 83 3.61 10.02 5.37
N GLN A 84 3.34 10.89 6.36
CA GLN A 84 4.06 10.90 7.64
C GLN A 84 3.94 9.56 8.38
N ARG A 85 2.72 9.02 8.52
CA ARG A 85 2.50 7.71 9.17
C ARG A 85 3.22 6.57 8.43
N MET A 86 3.26 6.62 7.11
CA MET A 86 3.97 5.64 6.29
C MET A 86 5.48 5.74 6.49
N MET A 87 6.05 6.95 6.46
CA MET A 87 7.47 7.16 6.72
C MET A 87 7.86 6.67 8.12
N GLN A 88 7.06 6.95 9.14
CA GLN A 88 7.28 6.46 10.50
C GLN A 88 7.23 4.93 10.59
N LYS A 89 6.20 4.31 9.99
CA LYS A 89 6.04 2.85 9.97
C LYS A 89 7.22 2.13 9.32
N HIS A 90 7.84 2.75 8.31
CA HIS A 90 8.95 2.18 7.56
C HIS A 90 10.32 2.74 7.98
N HIS A 91 10.40 3.48 9.10
CA HIS A 91 11.63 4.09 9.61
C HIS A 91 12.37 4.99 8.59
N LEU A 92 11.62 5.66 7.71
CA LEU A 92 12.14 6.52 6.62
C LEU A 92 12.23 7.99 7.02
N ASN A 93 12.33 8.29 8.32
CA ASN A 93 12.35 9.67 8.79
C ASN A 93 13.58 10.41 8.26
N CYS A 94 13.41 11.71 8.06
CA CYS A 94 14.49 12.57 7.62
C CYS A 94 15.67 12.48 8.57
N ARG A 95 16.87 12.24 8.03
CA ARG A 95 18.12 12.29 8.77
C ARG A 95 18.72 13.67 8.54
N VAL A 96 18.41 14.59 9.45
CA VAL A 96 19.11 15.88 9.50
C VAL A 96 20.42 15.60 10.23
N THR A 97 21.51 15.48 9.46
CA THR A 97 22.89 15.53 9.98
C THR A 97 23.26 16.95 10.36
#